data_AF-A0A137QW24-F1
#
_entry.id   AF-A0A137QW24-F1
#
_cell.length_a   1.000
_cell.length_b   1.000
_cell.length_c   1.000
_cell.angle_alpha   90.00
_cell.angle_beta   90.00
_cell.angle_gamma   90.00
#
_symmetry.space_group_name_H-M   'P 1'
#
loop_
_entity.id
_entity.type
_entity.pdbx_description
1 polymer ?
#
loop_
_entity_poly.entity_id
_entity_poly.type
_entity_poly.pdbx_seq_one_letter_code
_entity_poly.pdbx_strand_id
1 'polypeptide(L)' 'MHERLGYSVYRRVREYYGSLGLGKGGRDEEDAFDMRKPLSRDPNRRSVRSNGRETIVSAYDVS' A
#
# COMPACT_ATOMS: atom_id res chain seq x y z
N MET A 1 3.04 7.61 -10.77
CA MET A 1 3.36 6.62 -11.84
C MET A 1 2.34 5.49 -11.87
N HIS A 2 2.28 4.64 -10.83
CA HIS A 2 1.41 3.45 -10.77
C HIS A 2 -0.10 3.73 -10.93
N GLU A 3 -0.61 4.85 -10.39
CA GLU A 3 -2.03 5.23 -10.57
C GLU A 3 -2.40 5.43 -12.04
N ARG A 4 -1.49 5.98 -12.86
CA ARG A 4 -1.69 6.14 -14.31
C ARG A 4 -1.72 4.81 -15.05
N LEU A 5 -1.16 3.75 -14.46
CA LEU A 5 -1.21 2.37 -14.99
C LEU A 5 -2.47 1.61 -14.52
N GLY A 6 -3.35 2.26 -13.75
CA GLY A 6 -4.59 1.68 -13.24
C GLY A 6 -4.48 1.01 -11.87
N TYR A 7 -3.39 1.27 -11.13
CA TYR A 7 -3.28 0.81 -9.74
C TYR A 7 -3.97 1.78 -8.78
N SER A 8 -4.45 1.26 -7.66
CA SER A 8 -5.01 2.02 -6.54
C SER A 8 -4.44 1.50 -5.22
N VAL A 9 -4.35 2.37 -4.21
CA VAL A 9 -3.92 1.96 -2.86
C VAL A 9 -4.97 1.01 -2.29
N TYR A 10 -4.54 -0.16 -1.84
CA TYR A 10 -5.37 -1.10 -1.09
C TYR A 10 -5.25 -0.87 0.42
N ARG A 11 -4.03 -0.62 0.90
CA ARG A 11 -3.70 -0.29 2.30
C ARG A 11 -2.36 0.44 2.41
N ARG A 12 -2.16 1.18 3.51
CA ARG A 12 -0.88 1.68 3.98
C ARG A 12 -0.30 0.70 5.00
N VAL A 13 0.91 0.21 4.77
CA VAL A 13 1.63 -0.71 5.67
C VAL A 13 2.68 0.09 6.42
N ARG A 14 2.52 0.18 7.74
CA ARG A 14 3.44 0.93 8.58
C ARG A 14 4.75 0.21 8.76
N GLU A 15 5.84 0.98 8.74
CA GLU A 15 7.20 0.51 9.04
C GLU A 15 7.59 -0.69 8.15
N TYR A 16 7.00 -0.80 6.95
CA TYR A 16 7.22 -1.92 6.02
C TYR A 16 8.68 -2.00 5.60
N TYR A 17 9.33 -0.85 5.43
CA TYR A 17 10.73 -0.76 5.04
C TYR A 17 11.69 -0.66 6.24
N GLY A 18 11.23 -0.94 7.47
CA GLY A 18 11.81 -0.64 8.80
C GLY A 18 13.30 -0.93 9.09
N SER A 19 14.11 -1.28 8.10
CA SER A 19 15.57 -1.45 8.19
C SER A 19 16.36 -0.59 7.20
N LEU A 20 15.74 0.27 6.37
CA LEU A 20 16.48 0.99 5.33
C LEU A 20 17.41 2.10 5.84
N GLY A 21 17.35 2.47 7.12
CA GLY A 21 18.42 3.21 7.81
C GLY A 21 18.79 4.58 7.20
N LEU A 22 17.95 5.12 6.32
CA LEU A 22 18.22 6.35 5.59
C LEU A 22 17.64 7.55 6.33
N GLY A 23 18.29 7.89 7.44
CA GLY A 23 18.35 9.26 7.96
C GLY A 23 17.16 9.76 8.79
N LYS A 24 17.30 11.02 9.23
CA LYS A 24 16.44 11.77 10.18
C LYS A 24 15.03 12.11 9.64
N GLY A 25 14.47 11.25 8.81
CA GLY A 25 13.12 11.36 8.26
C GLY A 25 12.07 10.87 9.26
N GLY A 26 10.90 11.51 9.28
CA GLY A 26 9.82 11.13 10.20
C GLY A 26 9.28 9.72 9.91
N ARG A 27 8.56 9.14 10.88
CA ARG A 27 7.94 7.79 10.83
C ARG A 27 7.14 7.46 9.57
N ASP A 28 6.75 8.45 8.77
CA ASP A 28 6.00 8.27 7.52
C ASP A 28 6.89 7.83 6.33
N GLU A 29 8.21 8.03 6.39
CA GLU A 29 9.13 7.74 5.26
C GLU A 29 9.39 6.24 5.04
N GLU A 30 9.12 5.40 6.04
CA GLU A 30 9.34 3.95 5.98
C GLU A 30 8.05 3.15 5.72
N ASP A 31 6.93 3.84 5.57
CA ASP A 31 5.65 3.21 5.25
C ASP A 31 5.56 2.88 3.76
N ALA A 32 4.80 1.83 3.44
CA ALA A 32 4.55 1.41 2.07
C ALA A 32 3.07 1.49 1.71
N PHE A 33 2.78 1.73 0.43
CA PHE A 33 1.45 1.50 -0.12
C PHE A 33 1.41 0.14 -0.82
N ASP A 34 0.52 -0.75 -0.35
CA ASP A 34 0.12 -1.96 -1.09
C ASP A 34 -0.78 -1.50 -2.26
N MET A 35 -0.22 -1.48 -3.47
CA MET A 35 -0.88 -1.00 -4.68
C MET A 35 -1.46 -2.18 -5.46
N ARG A 36 -2.73 -2.10 -5.86
CA ARG A 36 -3.40 -3.16 -6.62
C ARG A 36 -4.06 -2.65 -7.87
N LYS A 37 -4.02 -3.46 -8.93
CA LYS A 37 -4.74 -3.25 -10.18
C LYS A 37 -5.68 -4.44 -10.40
N PRO A 38 -7.00 -4.23 -10.49
CA PRO A 38 -7.92 -5.31 -10.79
C PRO A 38 -7.69 -5.81 -12.22
N LEU A 39 -7.70 -7.13 -12.41
CA LEU A 39 -7.57 -7.78 -13.71
C LEU A 39 -8.93 -8.31 -14.19
N SER A 40 -8.97 -8.89 -15.39
CA SER A 40 -10.21 -9.36 -16.04
C SER A 40 -11.03 -10.35 -15.20
N ARG A 41 -10.39 -11.11 -14.31
CA ARG A 41 -11.07 -12.06 -13.40
C ARG A 41 -11.81 -11.39 -12.24
N ASP A 42 -11.61 -10.10 -11.99
CA ASP A 42 -12.28 -9.33 -10.94
C ASP A 42 -13.22 -8.25 -11.52
N PRO A 43 -14.30 -8.64 -12.22
CA PRO A 43 -15.21 -7.70 -12.85
C PRO A 43 -15.93 -6.80 -11.84
N ASN A 44 -16.10 -7.28 -10.61
CA ASN A 44 -16.76 -6.58 -9.52
C ASN A 44 -15.77 -5.81 -8.62
N ARG A 45 -14.48 -5.73 -8.99
CA ARG A 45 -13.45 -4.97 -8.29
C ARG A 45 -13.32 -5.30 -6.80
N ARG A 46 -13.59 -6.54 -6.41
CA ARG A 46 -13.55 -7.00 -5.00
C ARG A 46 -12.14 -7.10 -4.43
N SER A 47 -11.12 -7.11 -5.29
CA SER A 47 -9.70 -7.18 -4.90
C SER A 47 -9.05 -5.82 -4.65
N VAL A 48 -9.79 -4.72 -4.85
CA VAL A 48 -9.35 -3.33 -4.63
C VAL A 48 -10.30 -2.58 -3.69
N ARG A 49 -9.89 -1.39 -3.25
CA ARG A 49 -10.63 -0.58 -2.27
C ARG A 49 -10.51 0.91 -2.64
N SER A 50 -11.54 1.71 -2.38
CA SER A 50 -11.53 3.16 -2.62
C SER A 50 -10.82 3.95 -1.52
N ASN A 51 -10.94 3.52 -0.26
CA ASN A 51 -10.33 4.13 0.92
C ASN A 51 -9.07 3.38 1.42
N GLY A 52 -8.22 2.96 0.49
CA GLY A 52 -7.02 2.21 0.86
C GLY A 52 -5.96 3.05 1.56
N ARG A 53 -5.91 4.37 1.34
CA ARG A 53 -4.91 5.25 2.00
C ARG A 53 -5.17 5.38 3.50
N GLU A 54 -6.43 5.27 3.90
CA GLU A 54 -6.92 5.35 5.28
C GLU A 54 -6.89 3.99 5.98
N THR A 55 -6.69 2.90 5.22
CA THR A 55 -6.57 1.56 5.78
C THR A 55 -5.13 1.32 6.19
N ILE A 56 -4.84 1.46 7.48
CA ILE A 56 -3.49 1.35 8.04
C ILE A 56 -3.32 -0.02 8.72
N VAL A 57 -2.26 -0.74 8.38
CA VAL A 57 -1.89 -2.02 9.01
C VAL A 57 -0.43 -2.00 9.45
N SER A 58 -0.04 -2.89 10.35
CA SER A 58 1.37 -3.07 10.71
C SER A 58 2.08 -4.00 9.70
N ALA A 59 3.40 -3.86 9.56
CA ALA A 59 4.21 -4.82 8.82
C ALA A 59 4.05 -6.26 9.34
N TYR A 60 3.77 -6.47 10.64
CA TYR A 60 3.51 -7.80 11.21
C TYR A 60 2.23 -8.46 10.67
N ASP A 61 1.29 -7.67 10.15
CA ASP A 61 0.02 -8.16 9.58
C ASP A 61 0.14 -8.52 8.09
N VAL A 62 1.36 -8.48 7.54
CA VAL A 62 1.64 -8.74 6.12
C VAL A 62 2.64 -9.89 6.03
N SER A 63 2.15 -11.07 5.64
CA SER A 63 2.93 -12.30 5.40
C SER A 63 3.26 -12.50 3.94
#